data_AF-A0A535KXI9-F1
#
_entry.id   AF-A0A535KXI9-F1
#
_cell.length_a   1.000
_cell.length_b   1.000
_cell.length_c   1.000
_cell.angle_alpha   90.00
_cell.angle_beta   90.00
_cell.angle_gamma   90.00
#
_symmetry.space_group_name_H-M   'P 1'
#
loop_
_entity.id
_entity.type
_entity.pdbx_description
1 polymer ?
#
loop_
_entity_poly.entity_id
_entity_poly.type
_entity_poly.pdbx_seq_one_letter_code
_entity_poly.pdbx_strand_id
1 'polypeptide(L)'
;MNDSEGSEYDRLFYPFLFEGGKASIEDVLAQVRHSTLEKCREVIELRRATLEHSGERIVAAGQAMAQAFAAGATLLAFGNGGSTTDAQDLVTELLNPPFAGWSPLPAIALTNDIAVVTAVGNDVGFDNV
;
A
#
# COMPACT_ATOMS: atom_id res chain seq x y z
N MET A 1 10.92 27.41 -25.76
CA MET A 1 11.09 26.97 -24.37
C MET A 1 11.75 25.61 -24.43
N ASN A 2 12.89 25.47 -23.74
CA ASN A 2 13.72 24.27 -23.81
C ASN A 2 13.19 23.30 -22.74
N ASP A 3 12.29 22.37 -23.11
CA ASP A 3 11.68 21.37 -22.21
C ASP A 3 12.68 20.33 -21.66
N SER A 4 13.99 20.52 -21.89
CA SER A 4 15.04 19.59 -21.51
C SER A 4 15.55 19.75 -20.08
N GLU A 5 15.06 20.74 -19.33
CA GLU A 5 15.67 21.13 -18.04
C GLU A 5 14.93 20.61 -16.80
N GLY A 6 13.67 20.19 -16.89
CA GLY A 6 12.85 19.78 -15.74
C GLY A 6 12.63 20.89 -14.70
N SER A 7 11.61 20.74 -13.85
CA SER A 7 11.41 21.63 -12.70
C SER A 7 12.41 21.35 -11.57
N GLU A 8 12.54 22.26 -10.62
CA GLU A 8 13.36 22.06 -9.41
C GLU A 8 12.94 20.80 -8.63
N TYR A 9 11.63 20.49 -8.61
CA TYR A 9 11.09 19.27 -8.03
C TYR A 9 11.57 18.02 -8.77
N ASP A 10 11.59 18.06 -10.10
CA ASP A 10 12.03 16.91 -10.91
C ASP A 10 13.50 16.60 -10.67
N ARG A 11 14.34 17.62 -10.46
CA ARG A 11 15.77 17.43 -10.15
C ARG A 11 16.01 16.91 -8.73
N LEU A 12 15.14 17.22 -7.78
CA LEU A 12 15.23 16.72 -6.41
C LEU A 12 14.87 15.24 -6.32
N PHE A 13 13.79 14.82 -7.00
CA PHE A 13 13.29 13.45 -6.92
C PHE A 13 13.85 12.51 -7.99
N TYR A 14 14.28 13.05 -9.12
CA TYR A 14 14.82 12.30 -10.25
C TYR A 14 16.15 12.89 -10.76
N PRO A 15 17.16 13.12 -9.90
CA PRO A 15 18.42 13.77 -10.28
C PRO A 15 19.12 13.06 -11.44
N PHE A 16 19.00 11.73 -11.52
CA PHE A 16 19.56 10.89 -12.58
C PHE A 16 19.00 11.16 -13.99
N LEU A 17 17.83 11.81 -14.12
CA LEU A 17 17.29 12.24 -15.43
C LEU A 17 18.00 13.49 -15.96
N PHE A 18 18.73 14.23 -15.12
CA PHE A 18 19.26 15.56 -15.41
C PHE A 18 20.79 15.68 -15.24
N GLU A 19 21.46 14.69 -14.68
CA GLU A 19 22.91 14.72 -14.36
C GLU A 19 23.88 14.53 -15.56
N GLY A 20 23.39 14.61 -16.80
CA GLY A 20 24.24 14.87 -17.96
C GLY A 20 24.59 13.66 -18.83
N GLY A 21 24.07 13.69 -20.05
CA GLY A 21 24.20 12.66 -21.10
C GLY A 21 22.85 12.01 -21.38
N LYS A 22 22.48 11.85 -22.66
CA LYS A 22 21.30 11.04 -23.01
C LYS A 22 21.56 9.62 -22.53
N ALA A 23 20.98 9.23 -21.40
CA ALA A 23 21.05 7.85 -20.93
C ALA A 23 20.57 6.95 -22.07
N SER A 24 21.39 5.98 -22.46
CA SER A 24 20.95 5.05 -23.49
C SER A 24 19.83 4.17 -22.90
N ILE A 25 18.96 3.65 -23.77
CA ILE A 25 17.95 2.69 -23.32
C ILE A 25 18.59 1.50 -22.61
N GLU A 26 19.80 1.10 -23.01
CA GLU A 26 20.58 0.05 -22.38
C GLU A 26 20.97 0.40 -20.95
N ASP A 27 21.44 1.63 -20.71
CA ASP A 27 21.80 2.12 -19.38
C ASP A 27 20.57 2.19 -18.45
N VAL A 28 19.46 2.71 -18.96
CA VAL A 28 18.20 2.78 -18.18
C VAL A 28 17.70 1.38 -17.83
N LEU A 29 17.71 0.44 -18.78
CA LEU A 29 17.30 -0.94 -18.52
C LEU A 29 18.24 -1.63 -17.52
N ALA A 30 19.54 -1.38 -17.60
CA ALA A 30 20.50 -1.89 -16.64
C ALA A 30 20.24 -1.34 -15.21
N GLN A 31 19.95 -0.04 -15.09
CA GLN A 31 19.63 0.59 -13.82
C GLN A 31 18.29 0.13 -13.25
N VAL A 32 17.23 0.00 -14.06
CA VAL A 32 15.93 -0.53 -13.64
C VAL A 32 16.06 -1.97 -13.17
N ARG A 33 16.84 -2.80 -13.89
CA ARG A 33 17.11 -4.17 -13.46
C ARG A 33 17.85 -4.19 -12.12
N HIS A 34 18.87 -3.36 -11.96
CA HIS A 34 19.64 -3.26 -10.72
C HIS A 34 18.75 -2.82 -9.55
N SER A 35 18.02 -1.72 -9.69
CA SER A 35 17.14 -1.19 -8.65
C SER A 35 16.02 -2.17 -8.28
N THR A 36 15.46 -2.88 -9.26
CA THR A 36 14.45 -3.94 -9.01
C THR A 36 15.04 -5.06 -8.16
N LEU A 37 16.24 -5.55 -8.49
CA LEU A 37 16.90 -6.62 -7.73
C LEU A 37 17.25 -6.17 -6.30
N GLU A 38 17.74 -4.95 -6.14
CA GLU A 38 18.00 -4.37 -4.81
C GLU A 38 16.71 -4.25 -4.01
N LYS A 39 15.63 -3.71 -4.61
CA LYS A 39 14.32 -3.59 -3.93
C LYS A 39 13.75 -4.94 -3.53
N CYS A 40 13.90 -5.96 -4.38
CA CYS A 40 13.51 -7.33 -4.04
C CYS A 40 14.28 -7.84 -2.81
N ARG A 41 15.59 -7.62 -2.74
CA ARG A 41 16.40 -8.01 -1.58
C ARG A 41 15.95 -7.28 -0.32
N GLU A 42 15.81 -5.96 -0.39
CA GLU A 42 15.34 -5.12 0.72
C GLU A 42 13.98 -5.60 1.25
N VAL A 43 13.01 -5.86 0.36
CA VAL A 43 11.67 -6.34 0.75
C VAL A 43 11.73 -7.71 1.40
N ILE A 44 12.56 -8.63 0.89
CA ILE A 44 12.72 -9.96 1.49
C ILE A 44 13.29 -9.86 2.90
N GLU A 45 14.36 -9.07 3.08
CA GLU A 45 14.98 -8.88 4.39
C GLU A 45 14.03 -8.19 5.37
N LEU A 46 13.33 -7.15 4.93
CA LEU A 46 12.34 -6.45 5.76
C LEU A 46 11.21 -7.38 6.20
N ARG A 47 10.70 -8.23 5.30
CA ARG A 47 9.65 -9.22 5.63
C ARG A 47 10.16 -10.25 6.64
N ARG A 48 11.39 -10.74 6.48
CA ARG A 48 12.00 -11.67 7.45
C ARG A 48 12.12 -11.03 8.83
N ALA A 49 12.70 -9.83 8.91
CA ALA A 49 12.84 -9.09 10.16
C ALA A 49 11.48 -8.78 10.81
N THR A 50 10.47 -8.44 10.00
CA THR A 50 9.10 -8.18 10.48
C THR A 50 8.49 -9.43 11.09
N LEU A 51 8.65 -10.60 10.46
CA LEU A 51 8.15 -11.87 10.99
C LEU A 51 8.88 -12.27 12.27
N GLU A 52 10.20 -12.08 12.33
CA GLU A 52 10.98 -12.34 13.54
C GLU A 52 10.54 -11.45 14.73
N HIS A 53 10.29 -10.16 14.47
CA HIS A 53 9.93 -9.22 15.53
C HIS A 53 8.45 -9.23 15.91
N SER A 54 7.56 -9.46 14.94
CA SER A 54 6.11 -9.23 15.07
C SER A 54 5.25 -10.45 14.74
N GLY A 55 5.85 -11.60 14.41
CA GLY A 55 5.12 -12.81 14.00
C GLY A 55 4.06 -13.24 15.00
N GLU A 56 4.39 -13.26 16.29
CA GLU A 56 3.42 -13.60 17.34
C GLU A 56 2.24 -12.63 17.40
N ARG A 57 2.49 -11.33 17.21
CA ARG A 57 1.44 -10.30 17.18
C ARG A 57 0.53 -10.44 15.97
N ILE A 58 1.09 -10.78 14.82
CA ILE A 58 0.32 -11.03 13.58
C ILE A 58 -0.61 -12.23 13.77
N VAL A 59 -0.10 -13.33 14.33
CA VAL A 59 -0.90 -14.53 14.63
C VAL A 59 -2.01 -14.21 15.64
N ALA A 60 -1.68 -13.49 16.72
CA ALA A 60 -2.65 -13.08 17.73
C ALA A 60 -3.76 -12.19 17.14
N ALA A 61 -3.41 -11.25 16.25
CA ALA A 61 -4.38 -10.42 15.54
C ALA A 61 -5.32 -11.26 14.66
N GLY A 62 -4.78 -12.22 13.89
CA GLY A 62 -5.59 -13.13 13.07
C GLY A 62 -6.54 -14.00 13.90
N GLN A 63 -6.08 -14.50 15.05
CA GLN A 63 -6.93 -15.25 15.98
C GLN A 63 -8.06 -14.40 16.58
N ALA A 64 -7.75 -13.16 16.97
CA ALA A 64 -8.75 -12.23 17.49
C ALA A 64 -9.81 -11.89 16.42
N MET A 65 -9.39 -11.68 15.17
CA MET A 65 -10.31 -11.47 14.04
C MET A 65 -11.20 -12.69 13.81
N ALA A 66 -10.64 -13.90 13.81
CA ALA A 66 -11.41 -15.12 13.64
C ALA A 66 -12.48 -15.32 14.74
N GLN A 67 -12.12 -15.03 16.00
CA GLN A 67 -13.06 -15.07 17.12
C GLN A 67 -14.18 -14.01 16.96
N ALA A 68 -13.83 -12.79 16.53
CA ALA A 68 -14.80 -11.74 16.29
C ALA A 68 -15.79 -12.12 15.18
N PHE A 69 -15.29 -12.66 14.06
CA PHE A 69 -16.16 -13.14 12.97
C PHE A 69 -17.07 -14.29 13.40
N ALA A 70 -16.57 -15.23 14.21
CA ALA A 70 -17.38 -16.32 14.76
C ALA A 70 -18.51 -15.78 15.67
N ALA A 71 -18.31 -14.62 16.30
CA ALA A 71 -19.32 -13.91 17.09
C ALA A 71 -20.22 -12.99 16.24
N GLY A 72 -20.09 -12.99 14.91
CA GLY A 72 -20.90 -12.19 14.00
C GLY A 72 -20.42 -10.75 13.80
N ALA A 73 -19.18 -10.43 14.16
CA ALA A 73 -18.62 -9.09 13.93
C ALA A 73 -18.39 -8.80 12.43
N THR A 74 -18.27 -7.52 12.11
CA THR A 74 -17.87 -7.00 10.79
C THR A 74 -16.53 -6.28 10.93
N LEU A 75 -15.59 -6.55 10.01
CA LEU A 75 -14.31 -5.83 9.99
C LEU A 75 -14.49 -4.44 9.38
N LEU A 76 -13.99 -3.41 10.06
CA LEU A 76 -13.84 -2.07 9.50
C LEU A 76 -12.34 -1.82 9.23
N ALA A 77 -11.99 -1.56 7.97
CA ALA A 77 -10.62 -1.26 7.56
C ALA A 77 -10.52 0.19 7.06
N PHE A 78 -9.40 0.85 7.33
CA PHE A 78 -9.17 2.24 6.97
C PHE A 78 -7.67 2.52 6.94
N GLY A 79 -7.28 3.62 6.29
CA GLY A 79 -5.88 4.01 6.14
C GLY A 79 -5.76 5.22 5.23
N ASN A 80 -4.55 5.80 5.19
CA ASN A 80 -4.23 6.96 4.36
C ASN A 80 -3.25 6.58 3.24
N GLY A 81 -3.41 7.19 2.06
CA GLY A 81 -2.50 6.98 0.93
C GLY A 81 -2.41 5.50 0.53
N GLY A 82 -1.20 4.94 0.49
CA GLY A 82 -0.99 3.53 0.14
C GLY A 82 -1.74 2.56 1.07
N SER A 83 -1.89 2.89 2.36
CA SER A 83 -2.63 2.04 3.30
C SER A 83 -4.14 2.00 3.04
N THR A 84 -4.68 2.98 2.30
CA THR A 84 -6.05 2.91 1.78
C THR A 84 -6.19 1.73 0.81
N THR A 85 -5.21 1.55 -0.08
CA THR A 85 -5.18 0.43 -1.02
C THR A 85 -5.07 -0.90 -0.29
N ASP A 86 -4.20 -1.01 0.72
CA ASP A 86 -4.10 -2.23 1.55
C ASP A 86 -5.44 -2.55 2.27
N ALA A 87 -6.12 -1.54 2.82
CA ALA A 87 -7.42 -1.71 3.47
C ALA A 87 -8.50 -2.18 2.50
N GLN A 88 -8.48 -1.65 1.27
CA GLN A 88 -9.39 -2.04 0.19
C GLN A 88 -9.14 -3.48 -0.26
N ASP A 89 -7.88 -3.84 -0.50
CA ASP A 89 -7.51 -5.19 -0.93
C ASP A 89 -7.92 -6.23 0.11
N LEU A 90 -7.64 -5.97 1.39
CA LEU A 90 -8.06 -6.86 2.49
C LEU A 90 -9.58 -7.05 2.52
N VAL A 91 -10.36 -5.96 2.41
CA VAL A 91 -11.82 -6.04 2.40
C VAL A 91 -12.31 -6.80 1.17
N THR A 92 -11.71 -6.58 0.00
CA THR A 92 -12.05 -7.29 -1.23
C THR A 92 -11.78 -8.79 -1.12
N GLU A 93 -10.65 -9.20 -0.56
CA GLU A 93 -10.31 -10.61 -0.32
C GLU A 93 -11.24 -11.27 0.70
N LEU A 94 -11.65 -10.56 1.75
CA LEU A 94 -12.60 -11.09 2.73
C LEU A 94 -14.00 -11.26 2.14
N LEU A 95 -14.46 -10.31 1.33
CA LEU A 95 -15.74 -10.40 0.64
C LEU A 95 -15.73 -11.42 -0.52
N ASN A 96 -14.57 -11.62 -1.16
CA ASN A 96 -14.39 -12.53 -2.29
C ASN A 96 -13.14 -13.41 -2.07
N PRO A 97 -13.22 -14.43 -1.19
CA PRO A 97 -12.05 -15.24 -0.86
C PRO A 97 -11.46 -15.92 -2.11
N PRO A 98 -10.13 -15.85 -2.32
CA PRO A 98 -9.49 -16.39 -3.52
C PRO A 98 -9.39 -17.92 -3.53
N PHE A 99 -9.62 -18.58 -2.38
CA PHE A 99 -9.49 -20.02 -2.21
C PHE A 99 -10.84 -20.72 -2.22
N ALA A 100 -10.93 -21.82 -2.98
CA ALA A 100 -12.13 -22.63 -3.05
C ALA A 100 -12.51 -23.19 -1.67
N GLY A 101 -13.80 -23.09 -1.32
CA GLY A 101 -14.34 -23.56 -0.05
C GLY A 101 -14.24 -22.57 1.11
N TRP A 102 -13.68 -21.39 0.90
CA TRP A 102 -13.71 -20.31 1.89
C TRP A 102 -15.00 -19.50 1.72
N SER A 103 -15.67 -19.21 2.85
CA SER A 103 -16.87 -18.38 2.85
C SER A 103 -16.50 -16.90 2.96
N PRO A 104 -17.21 -16.00 2.25
CA PRO A 104 -17.09 -14.57 2.45
C PRO A 104 -17.24 -14.16 3.92
N LEU A 105 -16.44 -13.19 4.34
CA LEU A 105 -16.47 -12.59 5.66
C LEU A 105 -16.92 -11.12 5.56
N PRO A 106 -17.78 -10.65 6.48
CA PRO A 106 -18.31 -9.29 6.42
C PRO A 106 -17.21 -8.25 6.71
N ALA A 107 -16.91 -7.39 5.74
CA ALA A 107 -15.88 -6.37 5.87
C ALA A 107 -16.24 -5.09 5.09
N ILE A 108 -15.80 -3.94 5.58
CA ILE A 108 -16.04 -2.61 4.98
C ILE A 108 -14.74 -1.81 5.02
N ALA A 109 -14.31 -1.27 3.88
CA ALA A 109 -13.26 -0.27 3.83
C ALA A 109 -13.91 1.11 3.93
N LEU A 110 -13.66 1.84 5.02
CA LEU A 110 -14.27 3.15 5.28
C LEU A 110 -13.87 4.21 4.25
N THR A 111 -12.74 3.97 3.59
CA THR A 111 -12.18 4.82 2.53
C THR A 111 -12.88 4.65 1.17
N ASN A 112 -13.80 3.70 1.01
CA ASN A 112 -14.46 3.45 -0.29
C ASN A 112 -15.52 4.48 -0.65
N ASP A 113 -16.14 5.10 0.35
CA ASP A 113 -17.14 6.13 0.10
C ASP A 113 -16.47 7.51 0.05
N ILE A 114 -16.07 7.91 -1.16
CA ILE A 114 -15.42 9.20 -1.38
C ILE A 114 -16.32 10.38 -1.01
N ALA A 115 -17.64 10.23 -1.11
CA ALA A 115 -18.56 11.29 -0.72
C ALA A 115 -18.55 11.46 0.81
N VAL A 116 -18.52 10.38 1.57
CA VAL A 116 -18.34 10.43 3.03
C VAL A 116 -16.99 11.04 3.40
N VAL A 117 -15.89 10.53 2.82
CA VAL A 117 -14.53 11.01 3.12
C VAL A 117 -14.40 12.52 2.87
N THR A 118 -14.89 12.99 1.73
CA THR A 118 -14.80 14.42 1.36
C THR A 118 -15.78 15.30 2.14
N ALA A 119 -16.99 14.83 2.43
CA ALA A 119 -17.94 15.57 3.25
C ALA A 119 -17.41 15.73 4.69
N VAL A 120 -16.90 14.66 5.29
CA VAL A 120 -16.30 14.71 6.63
C VAL A 120 -15.08 15.65 6.63
N GLY A 121 -14.17 15.48 5.67
CA GLY A 121 -12.98 16.33 5.57
C GLY A 121 -13.32 17.82 5.38
N ASN A 122 -14.37 18.13 4.63
CA ASN A 122 -14.83 19.50 4.38
C ASN A 122 -15.60 20.11 5.56
N ASP A 123 -16.55 19.36 6.13
CA ASP A 123 -17.54 19.90 7.07
C ASP A 123 -17.07 19.84 8.53
N VAL A 124 -16.26 18.83 8.87
CA VAL A 124 -15.76 18.63 10.25
C VAL A 124 -14.23 18.62 10.35
N GLY A 125 -13.52 18.73 9.22
CA GLY A 125 -12.06 18.79 9.17
C GLY A 125 -11.40 17.41 9.03
N PHE A 126 -10.21 17.41 8.41
CA PHE A 126 -9.49 16.19 8.04
C PHE A 126 -9.06 15.32 9.24
N ASP A 127 -8.95 15.87 10.44
CA ASP A 127 -8.64 15.10 11.66
C ASP A 127 -9.74 14.08 12.03
N ASN A 128 -10.93 14.21 11.44
CA ASN A 128 -12.07 13.32 11.66
C ASN A 128 -12.30 12.33 10.49
N VAL A 129 -11.40 12.30 9.51
CA VAL A 129 -11.43 11.41 8.34
C VAL A 129 -10.69 10.11 8.62
#